data_AF-A0A538PI02-F1
#
_entry.id   AF-A0A538PI02-F1
#
_cell.length_a   1.000
_cell.length_b   1.000
_cell.length_c   1.000
_cell.angle_alpha   90.00
_cell.angle_beta   90.00
_cell.angle_gamma   90.00
#
_symmetry.space_group_name_H-M   'P 1'
#
loop_
_entity.id
_entity.type
_entity.pdbx_description
1 polymer ?
#
loop_
_entity_poly.entity_id
_entity_poly.type
_entity_poly.pdbx_seq_one_letter_code
_entity_poly.pdbx_strand_id
1 'polypeptide(L)'
;MPTGGPFVQVQNWGDAVFASITNTLYTLLGAIPLIIGALVILIIGWLLSNALAGLTRRGLKAAGADRLLATHGADVYGDTIQRWPASRIGAEIVRWVTRLIFLNAAANVLGLTQISVLLNAI
;
A
#
# COMPACT_ATOMS: atom_id res chain seq x y z
N MET A 1 -15.77 -28.41 56.08
CA MET A 1 -15.92 -26.94 56.01
C MET A 1 -14.94 -26.43 54.95
N PRO A 2 -15.39 -25.77 53.87
CA PRO A 2 -14.50 -25.22 52.87
C PRO A 2 -13.99 -23.84 53.33
N THR A 3 -12.70 -23.76 53.67
CA THR A 3 -12.00 -22.51 53.97
C THR A 3 -11.64 -21.82 52.65
N GLY A 4 -12.33 -20.72 52.34
CA GLY A 4 -12.16 -19.97 51.09
C GLY A 4 -10.69 -19.63 50.80
N GLY A 5 -10.20 -20.05 49.64
CA GLY A 5 -8.91 -19.64 49.12
C GLY A 5 -8.87 -18.12 48.90
N PRO A 6 -7.67 -17.50 48.87
CA PRO A 6 -7.53 -16.07 48.67
C PRO A 6 -8.17 -15.67 47.33
N PHE A 7 -9.29 -14.96 47.41
CA PHE A 7 -9.87 -14.29 46.27
C PHE A 7 -8.88 -13.20 45.87
N VAL A 8 -8.20 -13.38 44.74
CA VAL A 8 -7.44 -12.31 44.08
C VAL A 8 -8.47 -11.23 43.75
N GLN A 9 -8.57 -10.23 44.62
CA GLN A 9 -9.39 -9.06 44.37
C GLN A 9 -8.85 -8.43 43.09
N VAL A 10 -9.69 -8.31 42.05
CA VAL A 10 -9.43 -7.39 40.94
C VAL A 10 -9.47 -6.00 41.56
N GLN A 11 -8.33 -5.56 42.09
CA GLN A 11 -8.32 -4.49 43.08
C GLN A 11 -8.61 -3.15 42.43
N ASN A 12 -8.22 -2.91 41.18
CA ASN A 12 -8.52 -1.67 40.47
C ASN A 12 -8.84 -1.93 38.99
N TRP A 13 -10.11 -2.17 38.66
CA TRP A 13 -10.60 -2.13 37.27
C TRP A 13 -10.28 -0.79 36.60
N GLY A 14 -10.21 0.29 37.39
CA GLY A 14 -9.72 1.58 36.95
C GLY A 14 -8.29 1.52 36.41
N ASP A 15 -7.36 0.92 37.15
CA ASP A 15 -5.95 0.82 36.74
C ASP A 15 -5.82 0.00 35.45
N ALA A 16 -6.60 -1.06 35.28
CA ALA A 16 -6.61 -1.85 34.04
C ALA A 16 -7.10 -1.04 32.84
N VAL A 17 -8.12 -0.20 33.01
CA VAL A 17 -8.63 0.71 31.97
C VAL A 17 -7.62 1.81 31.67
N PHE A 18 -7.07 2.46 32.69
CA PHE A 18 -6.04 3.50 32.53
C PHE A 18 -4.77 2.97 31.88
N ALA A 19 -4.32 1.76 32.26
CA ALA A 19 -3.18 1.10 31.63
C ALA A 19 -3.45 0.78 30.17
N SER A 20 -4.65 0.29 29.84
CA SER A 20 -5.04 -0.01 28.46
C SER A 20 -5.06 1.26 27.58
N ILE A 21 -5.66 2.35 28.06
CA ILE A 21 -5.67 3.64 27.34
C ILE A 21 -4.25 4.17 27.14
N THR A 22 -3.44 4.16 28.20
CA THR A 22 -2.05 4.63 28.17
C THR A 22 -1.22 3.82 27.16
N ASN A 23 -1.37 2.51 27.12
CA ASN A 23 -0.70 1.64 26.16
C ASN A 23 -1.15 1.91 24.71
N THR A 24 -2.44 2.17 24.48
CA THR A 24 -2.94 2.61 23.17
C THR A 24 -2.36 3.96 22.78
N LEU A 25 -2.28 4.93 23.69
CA LEU A 25 -1.68 6.24 23.43
C LEU A 25 -0.20 6.12 23.05
N TYR A 26 0.57 5.30 23.76
CA TYR A 26 1.98 5.05 23.41
C TYR A 26 2.11 4.41 22.02
N THR A 27 1.24 3.46 21.67
CA THR A 27 1.20 2.87 20.32
C THR A 27 0.87 3.91 19.26
N LEU A 28 -0.08 4.82 19.51
CA LEU A 28 -0.44 5.90 18.58
C LEU A 28 0.72 6.89 18.38
N LEU A 29 1.40 7.29 19.46
CA LEU A 29 2.57 8.16 19.38
C LEU A 29 3.73 7.47 18.65
N GLY A 30 3.91 6.17 18.86
CA GLY A 30 4.89 5.33 18.15
C GLY A 30 4.57 5.13 16.66
N ALA A 31 3.33 5.36 16.22
CA ALA A 31 2.96 5.29 14.80
C ALA A 31 3.35 6.54 14.01
N ILE A 32 3.62 7.69 14.67
CA ILE A 32 3.96 8.94 13.99
C ILE A 32 5.22 8.79 13.10
N PRO A 33 6.34 8.23 13.57
CA PRO A 33 7.52 8.01 12.73
C PRO A 33 7.25 7.05 11.56
N LEU A 34 6.41 6.04 11.75
CA LEU A 34 6.04 5.08 10.70
C LEU A 34 5.23 5.76 9.60
N ILE A 35 4.29 6.64 9.97
CA ILE A 35 3.49 7.44 9.02
C ILE A 35 4.41 8.33 8.20
N ILE A 36 5.39 8.99 8.85
CA ILE A 36 6.39 9.80 8.13
C ILE A 36 7.18 8.94 7.14
N GLY A 37 7.64 7.76 7.55
CA GLY A 37 8.35 6.83 6.67
C GLY A 37 7.52 6.39 5.47
N ALA A 38 6.25 6.02 5.70
CA ALA A 38 5.32 5.63 4.66
C ALA A 38 5.03 6.78 3.68
N LEU A 39 4.87 8.00 4.17
CA LEU A 39 4.69 9.19 3.33
C LEU A 39 5.92 9.45 2.45
N VAL A 40 7.13 9.33 3.01
CA VAL A 40 8.38 9.48 2.24
C VAL A 40 8.44 8.45 1.10
N ILE A 41 8.12 7.18 1.40
CA ILE A 41 8.06 6.11 0.38
C ILE A 41 7.04 6.42 -0.71
N LEU A 42 5.85 6.90 -0.34
CA LEU A 42 4.81 7.27 -1.30
C LEU A 42 5.23 8.43 -2.20
N ILE A 43 5.87 9.46 -1.63
CA ILE A 43 6.37 10.62 -2.40
C ILE A 43 7.42 10.16 -3.41
N ILE A 44 8.39 9.35 -2.96
CA ILE A 44 9.43 8.77 -3.82
C ILE A 44 8.80 7.90 -4.90
N GLY A 45 7.88 7.02 -4.52
CA GLY A 45 7.18 6.12 -5.44
C GLY A 45 6.37 6.86 -6.50
N TRP A 46 5.74 7.98 -6.13
CA TRP A 46 5.02 8.82 -7.08
C TRP A 46 5.96 9.43 -8.13
N LEU A 47 7.11 9.95 -7.70
CA LEU A 47 8.13 10.50 -8.60
C LEU A 47 8.69 9.44 -9.55
N LEU A 48 9.09 8.28 -9.03
CA LEU A 48 9.59 7.15 -9.81
C LEU A 48 8.55 6.59 -10.78
N SER A 49 7.28 6.49 -10.36
CA SER A 49 6.20 5.98 -11.23
C SER A 49 6.01 6.84 -12.48
N ASN A 50 6.13 8.16 -12.35
CA ASN A 50 6.00 9.09 -13.47
C ASN A 50 7.20 8.97 -14.42
N ALA A 51 8.42 8.82 -13.87
CA ALA A 51 9.64 8.62 -14.66
C ALA A 51 9.60 7.31 -15.47
N LEU A 52 9.27 6.19 -14.81
CA LEU A 52 9.19 4.87 -15.45
C LEU A 52 8.09 4.83 -16.52
N ALA A 53 6.91 5.38 -16.23
CA ALA A 53 5.84 5.46 -17.22
C ALA A 53 6.25 6.29 -18.46
N GLY A 54 6.98 7.39 -18.25
CA GLY A 54 7.53 8.19 -19.33
C GLY A 54 8.52 7.41 -20.19
N LEU A 55 9.42 6.66 -19.57
CA LEU A 55 10.40 5.82 -20.26
C LEU A 55 9.73 4.71 -21.06
N THR A 56 8.79 3.97 -20.44
CA THR A 56 8.03 2.91 -21.12
C THR A 56 7.24 3.45 -22.30
N ARG A 57 6.60 4.62 -22.17
CA ARG A 57 5.87 5.24 -23.29
C ARG A 57 6.80 5.54 -24.46
N ARG A 58 7.98 6.11 -24.20
CA ARG A 58 8.98 6.40 -25.23
C ARG A 58 9.49 5.11 -25.87
N GLY A 59 9.77 4.08 -25.08
CA GLY A 59 10.20 2.77 -25.56
C GLY A 59 9.17 2.09 -26.44
N LEU A 60 7.91 2.00 -25.99
CA LEU A 60 6.81 1.39 -26.77
C LEU A 60 6.52 2.16 -28.07
N LYS A 61 6.60 3.49 -28.03
CA LYS A 61 6.45 4.32 -29.23
C LYS A 61 7.60 4.10 -30.22
N ALA A 62 8.84 4.02 -29.74
CA ALA A 62 10.01 3.75 -30.57
C ALA A 62 9.97 2.34 -31.17
N ALA A 63 9.46 1.35 -30.43
CA ALA A 63 9.26 -0.01 -30.90
C ALA A 63 8.10 -0.16 -31.92
N GLY A 64 7.37 0.92 -32.22
CA GLY A 64 6.27 0.88 -33.19
C GLY A 64 5.02 0.15 -32.69
N ALA A 65 4.89 -0.09 -31.37
CA ALA A 65 3.73 -0.78 -30.79
C ALA A 65 2.40 -0.06 -31.13
N ASP A 66 2.43 1.27 -31.22
CA ASP A 66 1.29 2.09 -31.63
C ASP A 66 0.86 1.80 -33.07
N ARG A 67 1.82 1.56 -33.97
CA ARG A 67 1.53 1.23 -35.37
C ARG A 67 1.01 -0.21 -35.50
N LEU A 68 1.62 -1.15 -34.79
CA LEU A 68 1.21 -2.55 -34.81
C LEU A 68 -0.25 -2.73 -34.35
N LEU A 69 -0.64 -2.08 -33.25
CA LEU A 69 -2.02 -2.10 -32.77
C LEU A 69 -2.98 -1.36 -33.70
N ALA A 70 -2.57 -0.25 -34.31
CA ALA A 70 -3.41 0.47 -35.26
C ALA A 70 -3.70 -0.38 -36.52
N THR A 71 -2.73 -1.17 -36.99
CA THR A 71 -2.90 -2.01 -38.19
C THR A 71 -3.68 -3.29 -37.89
N HIS A 72 -3.40 -3.99 -36.79
CA HIS A 72 -4.04 -5.28 -36.50
C HIS A 72 -5.32 -5.16 -35.67
N GLY A 73 -5.43 -4.11 -34.86
CA GLY A 73 -6.58 -3.90 -33.99
C GLY A 73 -7.71 -3.12 -34.66
N ALA A 74 -7.46 -2.42 -35.78
CA ALA A 74 -8.51 -1.75 -36.54
C ALA A 74 -9.59 -2.74 -37.04
N ASP A 75 -9.18 -3.97 -37.39
CA ASP A 75 -10.10 -5.04 -37.81
C ASP A 75 -11.01 -5.55 -36.68
N VAL A 76 -10.61 -5.37 -35.41
CA VAL A 76 -11.33 -5.90 -34.24
C VAL A 76 -12.03 -4.79 -33.44
N TYR A 77 -11.49 -3.56 -33.42
CA TYR A 77 -11.92 -2.46 -32.54
C TYR A 77 -12.19 -1.12 -33.26
N GLY A 78 -12.04 -1.05 -34.59
CA GLY A 78 -12.36 0.13 -35.41
C GLY A 78 -11.58 1.41 -35.04
N ASP A 79 -12.15 2.58 -35.33
CA ASP A 79 -11.57 3.91 -35.08
C ASP A 79 -11.22 4.21 -33.60
N THR A 80 -11.70 3.38 -32.67
CA THR A 80 -11.45 3.51 -31.23
C THR A 80 -9.95 3.45 -30.88
N ILE A 81 -9.15 2.73 -31.68
CA ILE A 81 -7.71 2.56 -31.43
C ILE A 81 -6.91 3.86 -31.64
N GLN A 82 -7.35 4.77 -32.53
CA GLN A 82 -6.66 6.06 -32.67
C GLN A 82 -6.76 6.93 -31.42
N ARG A 83 -7.85 6.78 -30.64
CA ARG A 83 -8.01 7.52 -29.37
C ARG A 83 -7.16 6.93 -28.22
N TRP A 84 -6.74 5.67 -28.31
CA TRP A 84 -6.06 4.94 -27.24
C TRP A 84 -4.84 4.15 -27.75
N PRO A 85 -3.70 4.82 -28.02
CA PRO A 85 -2.50 4.14 -28.48
C PRO A 85 -1.95 3.17 -27.43
N ALA A 86 -1.41 2.03 -27.89
CA ALA A 86 -0.86 0.96 -27.07
C ALA A 86 0.20 1.44 -26.06
N SER A 87 1.06 2.37 -26.49
CA SER A 87 2.10 2.97 -25.66
C SER A 87 1.53 3.74 -24.47
N ARG A 88 0.34 4.33 -24.61
CA ARG A 88 -0.35 5.04 -23.52
C ARG A 88 -0.94 4.05 -22.51
N ILE A 89 -1.58 2.98 -22.99
CA ILE A 89 -2.14 1.94 -22.12
C ILE A 89 -1.03 1.24 -21.35
N GLY A 90 0.03 0.79 -22.03
CA GLY A 90 1.17 0.13 -21.39
C GLY A 90 1.88 1.03 -20.38
N ALA A 91 2.07 2.31 -20.70
CA ALA A 91 2.64 3.26 -19.75
C ALA A 91 1.73 3.51 -18.52
N GLU A 92 0.40 3.51 -18.70
CA GLU A 92 -0.54 3.67 -17.59
C GLU A 92 -0.55 2.44 -16.67
N ILE A 93 -0.49 1.23 -17.24
CA ILE A 93 -0.35 -0.01 -16.47
C ILE A 93 0.93 0.01 -15.64
N VAL A 94 2.07 0.34 -16.26
CA VAL A 94 3.34 0.44 -15.54
C VAL A 94 3.25 1.47 -14.41
N ARG A 95 2.66 2.64 -14.68
CA ARG A 95 2.46 3.66 -13.64
C ARG A 95 1.68 3.13 -12.45
N TRP A 96 0.57 2.43 -12.70
CA TRP A 96 -0.26 1.84 -11.64
C TRP A 96 0.44 0.72 -10.90
N VAL A 97 1.07 -0.22 -11.61
CA VAL A 97 1.82 -1.33 -10.99
C VAL A 97 2.95 -0.80 -10.12
N THR A 98 3.74 0.15 -10.61
CA THR A 98 4.79 0.79 -9.81
C THR A 98 4.20 1.45 -8.55
N ARG A 99 3.10 2.20 -8.68
CA ARG A 99 2.43 2.80 -7.52
C ARG A 99 1.96 1.75 -6.51
N LEU A 100 1.41 0.63 -6.96
CA LEU A 100 0.99 -0.47 -6.08
C LEU A 100 2.17 -1.11 -5.34
N ILE A 101 3.33 -1.26 -5.99
CA ILE A 101 4.55 -1.76 -5.34
C ILE A 101 4.99 -0.81 -4.22
N PHE A 102 5.05 0.50 -4.48
CA PHE A 102 5.39 1.50 -3.46
C PHE A 102 4.33 1.61 -2.38
N LEU A 103 3.04 1.47 -2.73
CA LEU A 103 1.95 1.43 -1.77
C LEU A 103 2.08 0.21 -0.84
N ASN A 104 2.45 -0.95 -1.38
CA ASN A 104 2.74 -2.14 -0.57
C ASN A 104 3.94 -1.90 0.36
N ALA A 105 5.01 -1.28 -0.13
CA ALA A 105 6.15 -0.91 0.71
C ALA A 105 5.75 0.06 1.85
N ALA A 106 4.94 1.08 1.56
CA ALA A 106 4.42 2.00 2.56
C ALA A 106 3.51 1.30 3.58
N ALA A 107 2.62 0.41 3.12
CA ALA A 107 1.77 -0.43 3.95
C ALA A 107 2.58 -1.35 4.89
N ASN A 108 3.69 -1.90 4.41
CA ASN A 108 4.59 -2.72 5.22
C ASN A 108 5.27 -1.89 6.32
N VAL A 109 5.69 -0.66 6.02
CA VAL A 109 6.27 0.27 7.02
C VAL A 109 5.25 0.68 8.07
N LEU A 110 3.98 0.88 7.71
CA LEU A 110 2.91 1.16 8.67
C LEU A 110 2.58 -0.01 9.60
N GLY A 111 3.21 -1.17 9.42
CA GLY A 111 3.04 -2.30 10.33
C GLY A 111 1.77 -3.10 10.10
N LEU A 112 1.19 -3.08 8.89
CA LEU A 112 0.14 -4.06 8.51
C LEU A 112 0.64 -5.51 8.65
N THR A 113 1.95 -5.72 8.64
CA THR A 113 2.61 -7.00 8.96
C THR A 113 2.70 -7.31 10.46
N GLN A 114 2.65 -6.31 11.35
CA GLN A 114 2.77 -6.51 12.80
C GLN A 114 1.46 -6.98 13.45
N ILE A 115 0.30 -6.62 12.89
CA ILE A 115 -1.00 -7.08 13.37
C ILE A 115 -1.10 -8.62 13.33
N SER A 116 -0.43 -9.26 12.36
CA SER A 116 -0.37 -10.72 12.24
C SER A 116 0.40 -11.41 13.37
N VAL A 117 1.37 -10.72 14.00
CA VAL A 117 2.14 -11.28 15.11
C VAL A 117 1.36 -11.19 16.43
N LEU A 118 0.60 -10.10 16.61
CA LEU A 118 -0.26 -9.92 17.77
C LEU A 118 -1.45 -10.88 17.76
N LEU A 119 -2.00 -11.22 16.58
CA LEU A 119 -3.10 -12.17 16.46
C LEU A 119 -2.67 -13.65 16.60
N ASN A 120 -1.37 -13.95 16.42
CA ASN A 120 -0.81 -15.30 16.59
C ASN A 120 -0.30 -15.55 18.03
N ALA A 121 -0.31 -14.50 18.87
CA ALA A 121 0.08 -14.56 20.28
C ALA A 121 -1.13 -14.61 21.23
N ILE A 122 -2.34 -14.68 20.68
CA ILE A 122 -3.62 -14.92 21.38
C ILE A 122 -4.11 -16.30 20.96
#